data_AF-K1TF99-F1
#
_entry.id   AF-K1TF99-F1
#
_cell.length_a   1.000
_cell.length_b   1.000
_cell.length_c   1.000
_cell.angle_alpha   90.00
_cell.angle_beta   90.00
_cell.angle_gamma   90.00
#
_symmetry.space_group_name_H-M   'P 1'
#
loop_
_entity.id
_entity.type
_entity.pdbx_description
1 polymer ?
#
loop_
_entity_poly.entity_id
_entity_poly.type
_entity_poly.pdbx_seq_one_letter_code
_entity_poly.pdbx_strand_id
1 'polypeptide(L)'
;MMKRRGIKNLIIDFGGVLIDLDRQRCLENFRKLGLPDVEVMLDLYHQQDFFQKYEKGLITSAEFREVIRGKIGKPVTDAQID
;
A
#
# COMPACT_ATOMS: atom_id res chain seq x y z
N MET A 1 16.71 28.56 25.51
CA MET A 1 16.74 29.13 24.15
C MET A 1 17.23 28.05 23.18
N MET A 2 16.38 27.55 22.27
CA MET A 2 16.80 26.51 21.31
C MET A 2 17.79 27.10 20.30
N LYS A 3 18.99 26.53 20.22
CA LYS A 3 19.98 26.82 19.16
C LYS A 3 19.38 26.44 17.80
N ARG A 4 19.23 27.41 16.90
CA ARG A 4 18.91 27.14 15.48
C ARG A 4 20.12 26.45 14.85
N ARG A 5 19.99 25.18 14.46
CA ARG A 5 21.10 24.33 13.96
C ARG A 5 21.53 24.61 12.52
N GLY A 6 21.18 25.76 11.94
CA GLY A 6 21.49 26.08 10.54
C GLY A 6 20.78 25.20 9.49
N ILE A 7 19.89 24.29 9.88
CA ILE A 7 19.05 23.49 8.98
C ILE A 7 18.00 24.40 8.33
N LYS A 8 17.95 24.41 7.00
CA LYS A 8 17.03 25.25 6.21
C LYS A 8 15.91 24.46 5.53
N ASN A 9 16.11 23.16 5.35
CA ASN A 9 15.20 22.30 4.60
C ASN A 9 14.89 21.06 5.44
N LEU A 10 13.64 20.60 5.36
CA LEU A 10 13.21 19.32 5.89
C LEU A 10 12.54 18.56 4.74
N ILE A 11 12.95 17.31 4.53
CA ILE A 11 12.24 16.37 3.67
C ILE A 11 11.48 15.46 4.63
N ILE A 12 10.16 15.44 4.47
CA ILE A 12 9.24 14.78 5.38
C ILE A 12 8.60 13.63 4.61
N ASP A 13 8.77 12.42 5.13
CA ASP A 13 8.05 11.26 4.63
C ASP A 13 6.56 11.35 5.00
N PHE A 14 5.71 10.59 4.31
CA PHE A 14 4.28 10.60 4.58
C PHE A 14 3.90 9.52 5.60
N GLY A 15 4.07 8.25 5.24
CA GLY A 15 3.67 7.11 6.05
C GLY A 15 4.50 6.98 7.32
N GLY A 16 3.86 6.91 8.48
CA GLY A 16 4.53 6.81 9.78
C GLY A 16 5.19 8.10 10.28
N VAL A 17 5.09 9.20 9.52
CA VAL A 17 5.58 10.53 9.92
C VAL A 17 4.45 11.56 9.97
N LEU A 18 3.65 11.66 8.90
CA LEU A 18 2.49 12.56 8.84
C LEU A 18 1.16 11.82 9.01
N ILE A 19 1.10 10.54 8.62
CA ILE A 19 -0.09 9.70 8.76
C ILE A 19 0.25 8.38 9.45
N ASP A 20 -0.59 7.98 10.40
CA ASP A 20 -0.49 6.68 11.03
C ASP A 20 -0.92 5.58 10.05
N LEU A 21 -0.13 4.51 9.98
CA LEU A 21 -0.42 3.35 9.16
C LEU A 21 -0.93 2.20 10.03
N ASP A 22 -2.02 1.58 9.61
CA ASP A 22 -2.56 0.37 10.23
C ASP A 22 -2.53 -0.79 9.23
N ARG A 23 -1.41 -1.52 9.23
CA ARG A 23 -1.21 -2.68 8.35
C ARG A 23 -2.19 -3.80 8.65
N GLN A 24 -2.52 -4.04 9.93
CA GLN A 24 -3.43 -5.15 10.27
C GLN A 24 -4.83 -4.88 9.77
N ARG A 25 -5.33 -3.66 9.91
CA ARG A 25 -6.62 -3.25 9.35
C ARG A 25 -6.66 -3.41 7.82
N CYS A 26 -5.57 -3.08 7.13
CA CYS A 26 -5.44 -3.31 5.69
C CYS A 26 -5.53 -4.81 5.35
N LEU A 27 -4.74 -5.66 6.03
CA LEU A 27 -4.76 -7.11 5.86
C LEU A 27 -6.17 -7.69 6.09
N GLU A 28 -6.84 -7.28 7.16
CA GLU A 28 -8.19 -7.74 7.51
C GLU A 28 -9.22 -7.39 6.43
N ASN A 29 -9.18 -6.18 5.88
CA ASN A 29 -10.12 -5.78 4.84
C ASN A 29 -9.89 -6.53 3.53
N PHE A 30 -8.63 -6.74 3.13
CA PHE A 30 -8.34 -7.60 1.97
C PHE A 30 -8.75 -9.05 2.18
N ARG A 31 -8.59 -9.60 3.40
CA ARG A 31 -9.12 -10.94 3.73
C ARG A 31 -10.65 -10.99 3.60
N LYS A 32 -11.37 -9.96 4.07
CA LYS A 32 -12.85 -9.87 3.91
C LYS A 32 -13.28 -9.82 2.45
N LEU A 33 -12.47 -9.21 1.58
CA LEU A 33 -12.70 -9.20 0.13
C LEU A 33 -12.44 -10.56 -0.52
N GLY A 34 -11.76 -11.48 0.17
CA GLY A 34 -11.44 -12.81 -0.32
C GLY A 34 -10.10 -12.88 -1.05
N LEU A 35 -9.19 -11.95 -0.79
CA LEU A 35 -7.83 -12.02 -1.33
C LEU A 35 -7.09 -13.17 -0.62
N PRO A 36 -6.54 -14.16 -1.35
CA PRO A 36 -5.77 -15.25 -0.74
C PRO A 36 -4.39 -14.77 -0.31
N ASP A 37 -3.81 -15.42 0.70
CA ASP A 37 -2.43 -15.23 1.17
C ASP A 37 -2.01 -13.76 1.36
N VAL A 38 -2.93 -12.95 1.90
CA VAL A 38 -2.76 -11.50 2.05
C VAL A 38 -1.49 -11.16 2.84
N GLU A 39 -1.15 -11.94 3.88
CA GLU A 39 0.06 -11.70 4.65
C GLU A 39 1.34 -11.84 3.82
N VAL A 40 1.38 -12.82 2.91
CA VAL A 40 2.52 -13.08 2.02
C VAL A 40 2.60 -12.00 0.95
N MET A 41 1.44 -11.56 0.44
CA MET A 41 1.39 -10.55 -0.63
C MET A 41 1.85 -9.16 -0.15
N LEU A 42 1.52 -8.83 1.10
CA LEU A 42 1.87 -7.57 1.77
C LEU A 42 3.08 -7.72 2.71
N ASP A 43 3.87 -8.79 2.56
CA ASP A 43 5.11 -8.96 3.30
C ASP A 43 6.18 -8.01 2.76
N LEU A 44 6.87 -7.30 3.67
CA LEU A 44 7.85 -6.26 3.34
C LEU A 44 9.08 -6.81 2.63
N TYR A 45 9.37 -8.10 2.81
CA TYR A 45 10.51 -8.79 2.20
C TYR A 45 10.20 -9.44 0.84
N HIS A 46 8.91 -9.65 0.54
CA HIS A 46 8.44 -10.37 -0.64
C HIS A 46 7.36 -9.60 -1.40
N GLN A 47 7.33 -8.26 -1.28
CA GLN A 47 6.37 -7.41 -1.98
C GLN A 47 6.24 -7.92 -3.42
N GLN A 48 5.07 -8.48 -3.73
CA GLN A 48 4.87 -9.04 -5.05
C GLN A 48 5.08 -7.92 -6.06
N ASP A 49 5.74 -8.28 -7.15
CA ASP A 49 6.31 -7.40 -8.18
C ASP A 49 5.37 -6.24 -8.60
N PHE A 50 4.04 -6.42 -8.53
CA PHE A 50 3.05 -5.40 -8.88
C PHE A 50 2.85 -4.27 -7.84
N PHE A 51 3.03 -4.49 -6.53
CA PHE A 51 2.95 -3.42 -5.52
C PHE A 51 4.10 -2.42 -5.72
N GLN A 52 5.32 -2.93 -5.88
CA GLN A 52 6.48 -2.09 -6.13
C GLN A 52 6.39 -1.39 -7.50
N LYS A 53 5.90 -2.08 -8.53
CA LYS A 53 5.64 -1.44 -9.83
C LYS A 53 4.62 -0.31 -9.71
N TYR A 54 3.57 -0.48 -8.93
CA TYR A 54 2.57 0.55 -8.71
C TYR A 54 3.16 1.76 -7.97
N GLU A 55 3.91 1.53 -6.89
CA GLU A 55 4.60 2.59 -6.14
C GLU A 55 5.59 3.39 -7.00
N LYS A 56 6.28 2.71 -7.94
CA LYS A 56 7.18 3.34 -8.92
C LYS A 56 6.46 3.98 -10.11
N GLY A 57 5.13 3.89 -10.19
CA GLY A 57 4.34 4.40 -11.31
C GLY A 57 4.51 3.62 -12.62
N LEU A 58 4.96 2.36 -12.56
CA LEU A 58 5.18 1.48 -13.72
C LEU A 58 3.91 0.77 -14.20
N ILE A 59 2.87 0.72 -13.37
CA ILE A 59 1.52 0.27 -13.73
C ILE A 59 0.50 1.30 -13.26
N THR A 60 -0.62 1.37 -13.97
CA THR A 60 -1.76 2.23 -13.65
C THR A 60 -2.58 1.68 -12.48
N SER A 61 -3.39 2.53 -11.84
CA SER A 61 -4.32 2.07 -10.79
C SER A 61 -5.33 1.06 -11.32
N ALA A 62 -5.73 1.16 -12.60
CA ALA A 62 -6.60 0.18 -13.23
C ALA A 62 -5.93 -1.20 -13.33
N GLU A 63 -4.67 -1.26 -13.80
CA GLU A 63 -3.91 -2.52 -13.87
C GLU A 63 -3.67 -3.12 -12.49
N PHE A 64 -3.36 -2.30 -11.48
CA PHE A 64 -3.22 -2.75 -10.10
C PHE A 64 -4.51 -3.41 -9.59
N ARG A 65 -5.66 -2.77 -9.78
CA ARG A 65 -6.96 -3.31 -9.35
C ARG A 65 -7.33 -4.59 -10.09
N GLU A 66 -7.00 -4.71 -11.38
CA GLU A 66 -7.22 -5.94 -12.12
C GLU A 66 -6.36 -7.11 -11.62
N VAL A 67 -5.11 -6.87 -11.21
CA VAL A 67 -4.29 -7.90 -10.56
C VAL A 67 -4.94 -8.38 -9.26
N ILE A 68 -5.43 -7.45 -8.42
CA ILE A 68 -6.13 -7.78 -7.18
C ILE A 68 -7.42 -8.59 -7.46
N ARG A 69 -8.25 -8.12 -8.41
CA ARG A 69 -9.50 -8.78 -8.80
C ARG A 69 -9.27 -10.19 -9.33
N GLY A 70 -8.23 -10.38 -10.15
CA GLY A 70 -7.82 -11.68 -10.68
C GLY A 70 -7.41 -12.66 -9.57
N LYS A 71 -6.73 -12.18 -8.52
CA LYS A 71 -6.36 -13.00 -7.35
C LYS A 71 -7.55 -13.35 -6.46
N ILE A 72 -8.52 -12.44 -6.32
CA ILE A 72 -9.75 -12.65 -5.54
C ILE A 72 -10.69 -13.67 -6.22
N GLY A 73 -10.72 -13.70 -7.56
CA GLY A 73 -11.51 -14.68 -8.32
C GLY A 73 -13.03 -14.45 -8.30
N LYS A 74 -13.49 -13.28 -7.82
CA LYS A 74 -14.90 -12.86 -7.86
C LYS A 74 -15.03 -11.35 -8.15
N PRO A 75 -16.20 -10.88 -8.61
CA PRO A 75 -16.42 -9.45 -8.84
C PRO A 75 -16.29 -8.64 -7.54
N VAL A 76 -15.40 -7.65 -7.54
CA VAL A 76 -15.21 -6.65 -6.48
C VAL A 76 -15.04 -5.28 -7.12
N THR A 77 -15.72 -4.23 -6.68
CA THR A 77 -15.62 -2.90 -7.31
C THR A 77 -14.31 -2.19 -7.00
N ASP A 78 -13.94 -1.18 -7.79
CA ASP A 78 -12.75 -0.37 -7.54
C ASP A 78 -12.81 0.28 -6.14
N ALA A 79 -13.97 0.80 -5.75
CA ALA A 79 -14.21 1.39 -4.43
C ALA A 79 -14.15 0.39 -3.26
N GLN A 80 -14.15 -0.91 -3.54
CA GLN A 80 -13.92 -1.94 -2.52
C GLN A 80 -12.43 -2.28 -2.38
N ILE A 81 -11.62 -2.05 -3.42
CA ILE A 81 -10.17 -2.30 -3.42
C ILE A 81 -9.40 -1.10 -2.86
N ASP A 82 -9.84 0.12 -3.19
CA ASP A 82 -9.27 1.39 -2.72
C ASP A 82 -9.61 1.65 -1.23
#